data_AF-A0AAN1Y933-F1
#
_entry.id   AF-A0AAN1Y933-F1
#
_cell.length_a   1.000
_cell.length_b   1.000
_cell.length_c   1.000
_cell.angle_alpha   90.00
_cell.angle_beta   90.00
_cell.angle_gamma   90.00
#
_symmetry.space_group_name_H-M   'P 1'
#
loop_
_entity.id
_entity.type
_entity.pdbx_description
1 polymer ?
#
loop_
_entity_poly.entity_id
_entity_poly.type
_entity_poly.pdbx_seq_one_letter_code
_entity_poly.pdbx_strand_id
1 'polypeptide(L)'
;MKTRGISSLAKISGVFELATNNKSFSKKLIKNPLSTLETGGFDLSPGEILAVIDVLKETDNSPYSSLLGPLRVKWNEHLTIK
;
A
#
# COMPACT_ATOMS: atom_id res chain seq x y z
N MET A 1 10.08 23.10 -9.99
CA MET A 1 9.56 21.77 -10.37
C MET A 1 9.12 21.05 -9.11
N LYS A 2 7.85 20.64 -9.01
CA LYS A 2 7.25 20.12 -7.77
C LYS A 2 7.46 18.61 -7.71
N THR A 3 8.31 18.14 -6.81
CA THR A 3 8.72 16.74 -6.55
C THR A 3 7.58 15.90 -5.94
N ARG A 4 6.39 15.92 -6.53
CA ARG A 4 5.18 15.31 -5.96
C ARG A 4 5.18 13.77 -6.00
N GLY A 5 5.94 13.13 -6.89
CA GLY A 5 5.91 11.66 -7.05
C GLY A 5 6.69 10.86 -6.00
N ILE A 6 7.77 11.42 -5.44
CA ILE A 6 8.66 10.70 -4.51
C ILE A 6 7.98 10.53 -3.14
N SER A 7 7.24 11.54 -2.70
CA SER A 7 6.55 11.51 -1.41
C SER A 7 5.43 10.47 -1.39
N SER A 8 4.68 10.31 -2.48
CA SER A 8 3.55 9.38 -2.54
C SER A 8 3.96 7.92 -2.55
N LEU A 9 4.98 7.55 -3.34
CA LEU A 9 5.50 6.18 -3.31
C LEU A 9 6.12 5.81 -1.95
N ALA A 10 6.78 6.76 -1.29
CA ALA A 10 7.30 6.56 0.06
C ALA A 10 6.17 6.32 1.08
N LYS A 11 5.08 7.11 1.01
CA LYS A 11 3.90 6.93 1.86
C LYS A 11 3.24 5.57 1.63
N ILE A 12 3.00 5.20 0.37
CA ILE A 12 2.42 3.90 -0.01
C ILE A 12 3.33 2.77 0.50
N SER A 13 4.64 2.85 0.26
CA SER A 13 5.60 1.85 0.72
C SER A 13 5.62 1.72 2.24
N GLY A 14 5.54 2.84 2.97
CA GLY A 14 5.49 2.85 4.44
C GLY A 14 4.30 2.09 5.02
N VAL A 15 3.15 2.08 4.33
CA VAL A 15 1.99 1.24 4.72
C VAL A 15 2.35 -0.24 4.68
N PHE A 16 3.00 -0.68 3.59
CA PHE A 16 3.40 -2.08 3.43
C PHE A 16 4.53 -2.47 4.38
N GLU A 17 5.50 -1.58 4.62
CA GLU A 17 6.54 -1.80 5.63
C GLU A 17 5.93 -1.98 7.03
N LEU A 18 4.93 -1.17 7.40
CA LEU A 18 4.21 -1.36 8.66
C LEU A 18 3.48 -2.72 8.68
N ALA A 19 2.82 -3.10 7.57
CA ALA A 19 2.14 -4.38 7.46
C ALA A 19 3.08 -5.58 7.58
N THR A 20 4.26 -5.50 6.96
CA THR A 20 5.30 -6.53 7.06
C THR A 20 5.76 -6.71 8.51
N ASN A 21 5.91 -5.61 9.26
CA ASN A 21 6.37 -5.63 10.64
C ASN A 21 5.26 -5.90 11.67
N ASN A 22 3.99 -5.67 11.32
CA ASN A 22 2.84 -5.85 12.22
C ASN A 22 1.80 -6.81 11.62
N LYS A 23 1.85 -8.07 12.07
CA LYS A 23 0.94 -9.15 11.62
C LYS A 23 -0.54 -8.82 11.83
N SER A 24 -0.89 -8.10 12.90
CA SER A 24 -2.28 -7.71 13.19
C SER A 24 -2.76 -6.66 12.18
N PHE A 25 -1.92 -5.65 11.92
CA PHE A 25 -2.20 -4.64 10.90
C PHE A 25 -2.31 -5.26 9.50
N SER A 26 -1.36 -6.13 9.11
CA SER A 26 -1.41 -6.85 7.83
C SER A 26 -2.73 -7.61 7.63
N LYS A 27 -3.21 -8.35 8.64
CA LYS A 27 -4.50 -9.07 8.55
C LYS A 27 -5.69 -8.12 8.37
N LYS A 28 -5.70 -7.00 9.12
CA LYS A 28 -6.75 -5.97 8.98
C LYS A 28 -6.72 -5.33 7.60
N LEU A 29 -5.52 -4.99 7.13
CA LEU A 29 -5.28 -4.36 5.84
C LEU A 29 -5.76 -5.25 4.68
N ILE A 30 -5.49 -6.56 4.72
CA ILE A 30 -5.98 -7.53 3.73
C ILE A 30 -7.51 -7.66 3.79
N LYS A 31 -8.07 -7.74 5.00
CA LYS A 31 -9.52 -7.98 5.20
C LYS A 31 -10.37 -6.77 4.83
N ASN A 32 -9.96 -5.57 5.24
CA ASN A 32 -10.68 -4.33 4.99
C ASN A 32 -9.69 -3.17 4.80
N PRO A 33 -9.12 -3.01 3.59
CA PRO A 33 -8.05 -2.05 3.33
C PRO A 33 -8.49 -0.61 3.63
N LEU A 34 -9.66 -0.22 3.12
CA LEU A 34 -10.12 1.16 3.15
C LEU A 34 -10.36 1.63 4.60
N SER A 35 -11.10 0.85 5.38
CA SER A 35 -11.31 1.14 6.80
C SER A 35 -10.02 1.10 7.62
N THR A 36 -9.09 0.18 7.29
CA THR A 36 -7.80 0.08 7.99
C THR A 36 -6.90 1.29 7.74
N LEU A 37 -6.91 1.84 6.52
CA LEU A 37 -6.12 3.01 6.16
C LEU A 37 -6.71 4.29 6.76
N GLU A 38 -8.04 4.44 6.72
CA GLU A 38 -8.74 5.58 7.32
C GLU A 38 -8.59 5.62 8.85
N THR A 39 -8.72 4.47 9.52
CA THR A 39 -8.59 4.38 10.99
C THR A 39 -7.14 4.31 11.47
N GLY A 40 -6.19 3.99 10.58
CA GLY A 40 -4.77 3.86 10.89
C GLY A 40 -4.02 5.19 11.05
N GLY A 41 -4.68 6.33 10.78
CA GLY A 41 -4.07 7.66 10.90
C GLY A 41 -3.05 7.97 9.81
N PHE A 42 -3.12 7.28 8.67
CA PHE A 42 -2.22 7.55 7.55
C PHE A 42 -2.66 8.81 6.78
N ASP A 43 -1.71 9.71 6.54
CA ASP A 43 -1.92 10.85 5.64
C ASP A 43 -1.79 10.40 4.18
N LEU A 44 -2.82 9.71 3.67
CA LEU A 44 -2.91 9.26 2.29
C LEU A 44 -4.03 10.00 1.57
N SER A 45 -3.70 10.54 0.40
CA SER A 45 -4.66 11.02 -0.58
C SER A 45 -5.45 9.86 -1.20
N PRO A 46 -6.63 10.12 -1.80
CA PRO A 46 -7.44 9.08 -2.43
C PRO A 46 -6.68 8.24 -3.48
N GLY A 47 -5.80 8.87 -4.26
CA GLY A 47 -4.98 8.15 -5.25
C GLY A 47 -3.95 7.20 -4.61
N GLU A 48 -3.40 7.57 -3.46
CA GLU A 48 -2.47 6.72 -2.71
C GLU A 48 -3.21 5.56 -2.02
N ILE A 49 -4.42 5.80 -1.50
CA ILE A 49 -5.29 4.74 -0.97
C ILE A 49 -5.60 3.72 -2.08
N LEU A 50 -5.97 4.19 -3.27
CA LEU A 50 -6.19 3.31 -4.42
C LEU A 50 -4.93 2.53 -4.80
N ALA A 51 -3.75 3.14 -4.69
CA ALA A 51 -2.49 2.44 -4.96
C ALA A 51 -2.19 1.32 -3.95
N VAL A 52 -2.50 1.53 -2.66
CA VAL A 52 -2.42 0.45 -1.67
C VAL A 52 -3.38 -0.67 -2.03
N ILE A 53 -4.61 -0.34 -2.42
CA ILE A 53 -5.61 -1.34 -2.83
C ILE A 53 -5.16 -2.09 -4.09
N ASP A 54 -4.56 -1.40 -5.06
CA ASP A 54 -4.00 -1.97 -6.27
C ASP A 54 -2.92 -3.02 -5.99
N VAL A 55 -2.06 -2.76 -5.01
CA VAL A 55 -1.04 -3.75 -4.60
C VAL A 55 -1.70 -4.94 -3.90
N LEU A 56 -2.71 -4.71 -3.05
CA LEU A 56 -3.39 -5.79 -2.32
C LEU A 56 -4.26 -6.69 -3.20
N LYS A 57 -4.87 -6.11 -4.24
CA LYS A 57 -5.80 -6.81 -5.15
C LYS A 57 -5.17 -7.16 -6.50
N GLU A 58 -3.91 -6.81 -6.71
CA GLU A 58 -3.20 -6.98 -7.98
C GLU A 58 -3.94 -6.32 -9.17
N THR A 59 -4.51 -5.12 -8.95
CA THR A 59 -5.22 -4.33 -9.97
C THR A 59 -4.45 -3.08 -10.38
N ASP A 60 -4.82 -2.45 -11.50
CA ASP A 60 -4.15 -1.26 -12.04
C ASP A 60 -5.10 -0.05 -12.15
N ASN A 61 -5.86 0.25 -11.08
CA ASN A 61 -6.88 1.29 -11.07
C ASN A 61 -6.39 2.65 -10.55
N SER A 62 -5.19 2.71 -9.95
CA SER A 62 -4.63 3.90 -9.34
C SER A 62 -3.77 4.70 -10.33
N PRO A 63 -3.56 6.01 -10.10
CA PRO A 63 -2.63 6.79 -10.91
C PRO A 63 -1.16 6.36 -10.75
N TYR A 64 -0.87 5.43 -9.84
CA TYR A 64 0.48 4.96 -9.53
C TYR A 64 0.78 3.55 -10.07
N SER A 65 -0.18 2.87 -10.72
CA SER A 65 -0.08 1.43 -11.05
C SER A 65 1.20 1.03 -11.76
N SER A 66 1.69 1.85 -12.70
CA SER A 66 2.95 1.61 -13.42
C SER A 66 4.20 1.62 -12.54
N LEU A 67 4.13 2.18 -11.34
CA LEU A 67 5.22 2.32 -10.38
C LEU A 67 5.13 1.31 -9.23
N LEU A 68 4.03 0.54 -9.14
CA LEU A 68 3.77 -0.37 -8.02
C LEU A 68 4.38 -1.76 -8.19
N GLY A 69 4.91 -2.09 -9.37
CA GLY A 69 5.48 -3.42 -9.68
C GLY A 69 6.47 -3.95 -8.63
N PRO A 70 7.52 -3.20 -8.27
CA PRO A 70 8.46 -3.62 -7.22
C PRO A 70 7.81 -3.83 -5.85
N LEU A 71 6.76 -3.05 -5.53
CA LEU A 71 6.06 -3.12 -4.26
C LEU A 71 5.15 -4.37 -4.20
N ARG A 72 4.52 -4.74 -5.31
CA ARG A 72 3.76 -5.99 -5.44
C ARG A 72 4.62 -7.22 -5.22
N VAL A 73 5.81 -7.25 -5.83
CA VAL A 73 6.76 -8.37 -5.65
C VAL A 73 7.10 -8.55 -4.17
N LYS A 74 7.53 -7.47 -3.49
CA LYS A 74 7.84 -7.51 -2.05
C LYS A 74 6.65 -7.93 -1.19
N TRP A 75 5.45 -7.45 -1.51
CA TRP A 75 4.25 -7.82 -0.78
C TRP A 75 3.89 -9.30 -0.97
N ASN A 76 3.97 -9.82 -2.19
CA ASN A 76 3.71 -11.23 -2.47
C ASN A 76 4.72 -12.16 -1.79
N GLU A 77 6.01 -11.78 -1.73
CA GLU A 77 7.03 -12.49 -0.93
C GLU A 77 6.64 -12.54 0.56
N HIS A 78 6.14 -11.44 1.12
CA HIS A 78 5.67 -11.42 2.51
C HIS A 78 4.51 -12.40 2.77
N LEU A 79 3.62 -12.57 1.80
CA LEU A 79 2.48 -13.48 1.92
C LEU A 79 2.86 -14.95 1.77
N THR A 80 3.89 -15.27 0.98
CA THR A 80 4.32 -16.66 0.73
C THR A 80 5.18 -17.26 1.85
N ILE A 81 5.79 -16.44 2.70
CA ILE A 81 6.66 -16.89 3.80
C ILE A 81 5.84 -17.19 5.09
N LYS A 82 4.52 -17.29 5.02
CA LYS A 82 3.62 -17.61 6.16
C LYS A 82 2.84 -18.89 5.94
#